data_AF-A0A7C5NTF7-F1
#
_entry.id   AF-A0A7C5NTF7-F1
#
_cell.length_a   1.000
_cell.length_b   1.000
_cell.length_c   1.000
_cell.angle_alpha   90.00
_cell.angle_beta   90.00
_cell.angle_gamma   90.00
#
_symmetry.space_group_name_H-M   'P 1'
#
loop_
_entity.id
_entity.type
_entity.pdbx_description
1 polymer ?
#
loop_
_entity_poly.entity_id
_entity_poly.type
_entity_poly.pdbx_seq_one_letter_code
_entity_poly.pdbx_strand_id
1 'polypeptide(L)'
;MTKDVEMEAEIFFDSHLPTALRRALQYAGDDGFVASMPQLLHARTSASYDNIIWNTWFTANSEESVITTPQGNHVVVVVHGGGIFASPERFERSFYADLDRSNPEGLTGQYAAKITEQEARDVLRGKLPDGTEIPVYSFDEFKRGIANLPRRYGVILDFELAKKSKNGYETFDALRDEPNMIVRAGGIEPLAAYLDKARDRHNTKVMGNWHPYNRIDPD
;
A
#
# COMPACT_ATOMS: atom_id res chain seq x y z
N MET A 1 11.24 11.14 -29.45
CA MET A 1 10.26 10.04 -29.55
C MET A 1 10.59 9.04 -28.45
N THR A 2 9.96 9.18 -27.29
CA THR A 2 9.91 8.11 -26.29
C THR A 2 9.11 6.97 -26.92
N LYS A 3 9.71 5.79 -27.07
CA LYS A 3 8.93 4.59 -27.38
C LYS A 3 7.93 4.42 -26.25
N ASP A 4 6.64 4.37 -26.57
CA ASP A 4 5.65 3.86 -25.65
C ASP A 4 6.05 2.41 -25.34
N VAL A 5 6.57 2.19 -24.14
CA VAL A 5 6.86 0.85 -23.64
C VAL A 5 5.52 0.29 -23.18
N GLU A 6 4.93 -0.57 -24.01
CA GLU A 6 3.78 -1.37 -23.60
C GLU A 6 4.27 -2.39 -22.58
N MET A 7 3.94 -2.17 -21.31
CA MET A 7 4.28 -3.11 -20.23
C MET A 7 3.19 -4.17 -20.13
N GLU A 8 3.57 -5.42 -20.34
CA GLU A 8 2.71 -6.58 -20.12
C GLU A 8 2.78 -7.01 -18.64
N ALA A 9 1.65 -7.36 -18.05
CA ALA A 9 1.55 -7.78 -16.66
C ALA A 9 0.98 -9.21 -16.59
N GLU A 10 1.53 -10.02 -15.69
CA GLU A 10 1.06 -11.37 -15.39
C GLU A 10 0.40 -11.41 -14.00
N ILE A 11 -0.65 -12.23 -13.84
CA ILE A 11 -1.43 -12.31 -12.61
C ILE A 11 -1.09 -13.60 -11.87
N PHE A 12 -0.48 -13.48 -10.69
CA PHE A 12 -0.14 -14.63 -9.85
C PHE A 12 -1.16 -14.81 -8.73
N PHE A 13 -2.04 -15.80 -8.89
CA PHE A 13 -3.00 -16.20 -7.85
C PHE A 13 -2.49 -17.43 -7.09
N ASP A 14 -2.48 -17.35 -5.76
CA ASP A 14 -2.15 -18.46 -4.86
C ASP A 14 -2.88 -18.29 -3.52
N SER A 15 -3.19 -19.40 -2.83
CA SER A 15 -3.77 -19.34 -1.48
C SER A 15 -2.73 -18.99 -0.42
N HIS A 16 -1.44 -19.12 -0.73
CA HIS A 16 -0.32 -18.74 0.11
C HIS A 16 0.38 -17.49 -0.43
N LEU A 17 0.21 -16.36 0.25
CA LEU A 17 0.73 -15.05 -0.17
C LEU A 17 2.24 -15.06 -0.49
N PRO A 18 3.14 -15.68 0.32
CA PRO A 18 4.56 -15.78 0.00
C PRO A 18 4.84 -16.48 -1.33
N THR A 19 4.08 -17.52 -1.70
CA THR A 19 4.24 -18.20 -2.99
C THR A 19 3.86 -17.30 -4.15
N ALA A 20 2.72 -16.59 -4.06
CA ALA A 20 2.30 -15.64 -5.09
C ALA A 20 3.34 -14.51 -5.27
N LEU A 21 3.81 -13.93 -4.17
CA LEU A 21 4.82 -12.87 -4.20
C LEU A 21 6.13 -13.35 -4.80
N ARG A 22 6.61 -14.54 -4.42
CA ARG A 22 7.84 -15.14 -4.96
C ARG A 22 7.77 -15.29 -6.48
N ARG A 23 6.64 -15.77 -7.00
CA ARG A 23 6.41 -15.90 -8.45
C ARG A 23 6.35 -14.53 -9.14
N ALA A 24 5.67 -13.56 -8.54
CA ALA A 24 5.60 -12.20 -9.08
C ALA A 24 6.97 -11.53 -9.15
N LEU A 25 7.80 -11.69 -8.11
CA LEU A 25 9.18 -11.18 -8.10
C LEU A 25 10.06 -11.88 -9.14
N GLN A 26 9.95 -13.22 -9.27
CA GLN A 26 10.68 -13.98 -10.29
C GLN A 26 10.30 -13.58 -11.72
N TYR A 27 9.01 -13.33 -11.97
CA TYR A 27 8.53 -12.86 -13.27
C TYR A 27 8.99 -11.43 -13.57
N ALA A 28 8.92 -10.55 -12.58
CA ALA A 28 9.37 -9.17 -12.73
C ALA A 28 10.86 -9.09 -13.10
N GLY A 29 11.70 -9.96 -12.53
CA GLY A 29 13.15 -9.94 -12.76
C GLY A 29 13.76 -8.58 -12.39
N ASP A 30 14.89 -8.25 -13.00
CA ASP A 30 15.65 -7.03 -12.67
C ASP A 30 15.06 -5.75 -13.29
N ASP A 31 14.34 -5.88 -14.41
CA ASP A 31 13.80 -4.75 -15.19
C ASP A 31 12.32 -4.44 -14.90
N GLY A 32 11.60 -5.41 -14.30
CA GLY A 32 10.18 -5.31 -13.98
C GLY A 32 9.90 -4.80 -12.57
N PHE A 33 8.63 -4.89 -12.16
CA PHE A 33 8.20 -4.60 -10.79
C PHE A 33 6.90 -5.33 -10.46
N VAL A 34 6.66 -5.56 -9.18
CA VAL A 34 5.35 -5.99 -8.68
C VAL A 34 4.51 -4.76 -8.40
N ALA A 35 3.32 -4.68 -9.00
CA ALA A 35 2.47 -3.51 -8.95
C ALA A 35 2.01 -3.15 -7.52
N SER A 36 2.27 -1.91 -7.13
CA SER A 36 1.72 -1.26 -5.94
C SER A 36 0.34 -0.65 -6.21
N MET A 37 -0.32 -0.19 -5.16
CA MET A 37 -1.70 0.32 -5.22
C MET A 37 -1.86 1.48 -6.23
N PRO A 38 -0.99 2.51 -6.26
CA PRO A 38 -1.08 3.57 -7.27
C PRO A 38 -1.00 3.03 -8.71
N GLN A 39 -0.14 2.04 -8.96
CA GLN A 39 0.01 1.43 -10.29
C GLN A 39 -1.22 0.62 -10.70
N LEU A 40 -1.82 -0.14 -9.78
CA LEU A 40 -3.06 -0.88 -10.04
C LEU A 40 -4.23 0.07 -10.30
N LEU A 41 -4.36 1.15 -9.53
CA LEU A 41 -5.40 2.15 -9.72
C LEU A 41 -5.21 2.92 -11.03
N HIS A 42 -3.97 3.27 -11.37
CA HIS A 42 -3.65 3.85 -12.67
C HIS A 42 -4.01 2.90 -13.83
N ALA A 43 -3.64 1.61 -13.74
CA ALA A 43 -4.01 0.62 -14.75
C ALA A 43 -5.54 0.52 -14.93
N ARG A 44 -6.32 0.54 -13.84
CA ARG A 44 -7.79 0.62 -13.90
C ARG A 44 -8.26 1.89 -14.63
N THR A 45 -7.67 3.04 -14.33
CA THR A 45 -7.99 4.32 -15.00
C THR A 45 -7.71 4.31 -16.51
N SER A 46 -6.76 3.51 -16.97
CA SER A 46 -6.35 3.45 -18.38
C SER A 46 -7.01 2.32 -19.17
N ALA A 47 -7.39 1.20 -18.53
CA ALA A 47 -7.92 0.02 -19.23
C ALA A 47 -9.43 0.10 -19.54
N SER A 48 -9.91 -0.59 -20.57
CA SER A 48 -11.35 -0.76 -20.81
C SER A 48 -12.03 -1.54 -19.66
N TYR A 49 -13.34 -1.41 -19.51
CA TYR A 49 -14.09 -2.13 -18.47
C TYR A 49 -14.11 -3.66 -18.65
N ASP A 50 -13.86 -4.14 -19.87
CA ASP A 50 -13.76 -5.56 -20.18
C ASP A 50 -12.40 -6.16 -19.77
N ASN A 51 -11.40 -5.32 -19.48
CA ASN A 51 -10.09 -5.79 -19.01
C ASN A 51 -10.21 -6.44 -17.62
N ILE A 52 -9.45 -7.53 -17.41
CA ILE A 52 -9.44 -8.31 -16.17
C ILE A 52 -9.14 -7.47 -14.91
N ILE A 53 -8.43 -6.34 -15.03
CA ILE A 53 -8.14 -5.43 -13.91
C ILE A 53 -9.42 -4.93 -13.20
N TRP A 54 -10.56 -4.91 -13.91
CA TRP A 54 -11.87 -4.52 -13.39
C TRP A 54 -12.73 -5.68 -12.89
N ASN A 55 -12.37 -6.92 -13.22
CA ASN A 55 -13.23 -8.09 -13.03
C ASN A 55 -12.70 -9.05 -11.94
N THR A 56 -11.64 -8.68 -11.22
CA THR A 56 -11.12 -9.44 -10.09
C THR A 56 -10.49 -8.53 -9.02
N TRP A 57 -10.10 -9.15 -7.90
CA TRP A 57 -9.40 -8.52 -6.78
C TRP A 57 -7.89 -8.78 -6.88
N PHE A 58 -7.11 -7.80 -6.43
CA PHE A 58 -5.64 -7.86 -6.45
C PHE A 58 -5.08 -7.50 -5.09
N THR A 59 -4.01 -8.17 -4.70
CA THR A 59 -3.13 -7.71 -3.61
C THR A 59 -2.03 -6.86 -4.21
N ALA A 60 -1.88 -5.64 -3.68
CA ALA A 60 -0.86 -4.70 -4.14
C ALA A 60 0.46 -4.92 -3.38
N ASN A 61 1.59 -4.62 -4.03
CA ASN A 61 2.88 -4.44 -3.36
C ASN A 61 2.96 -3.07 -2.67
N SER A 62 1.97 -2.79 -1.82
CA SER A 62 1.93 -1.65 -0.91
C SER A 62 1.71 -2.17 0.50
N GLU A 63 2.26 -1.48 1.49
CA GLU A 63 2.01 -1.76 2.90
C GLU A 63 1.59 -0.51 3.65
N GLU A 64 0.82 -0.70 4.72
CA GLU A 64 0.40 0.35 5.66
C GLU A 64 0.81 -0.10 7.06
N SER A 65 1.82 0.58 7.61
CA SER A 65 2.46 0.22 8.88
C SER A 65 2.16 1.27 9.94
N VAL A 66 1.49 0.89 11.03
CA VAL A 66 1.30 1.77 12.20
C VAL A 66 2.58 1.72 13.05
N ILE A 67 3.21 2.88 13.25
CA ILE A 67 4.52 3.00 13.87
C ILE A 67 4.53 4.15 14.87
N THR A 68 5.21 3.94 16.00
CA THR A 68 5.56 5.00 16.94
C THR A 68 6.89 5.65 16.54
N THR A 69 6.86 6.95 16.29
CA THR A 69 8.05 7.77 15.98
C THR A 69 8.97 7.88 17.20
N PRO A 70 10.26 8.23 17.01
CA PRO A 70 11.18 8.46 18.14
C PRO A 70 10.71 9.54 19.12
N GLN A 71 9.83 10.44 18.69
CA GLN A 71 9.23 11.49 19.52
C GLN A 71 7.98 11.02 20.28
N GLY A 72 7.52 9.79 20.07
CA GLY A 72 6.33 9.22 20.72
C GLY A 72 5.01 9.48 20.00
N ASN A 73 5.03 10.07 18.79
CA ASN A 73 3.82 10.22 17.98
C ASN A 73 3.54 8.94 17.20
N HIS A 74 2.26 8.58 17.02
CA HIS A 74 1.85 7.48 16.16
C HIS A 74 1.57 7.95 14.74
N VAL A 75 2.10 7.22 13.76
CA VAL A 75 1.91 7.51 12.34
C VAL A 75 1.58 6.23 11.59
N VAL A 76 0.93 6.36 10.44
CA VAL A 76 0.88 5.33 9.41
C VAL A 76 1.97 5.65 8.39
N VAL A 77 2.93 4.75 8.24
CA VAL A 77 3.88 4.78 7.13
C VAL A 77 3.33 3.91 6.02
N VAL A 78 2.91 4.53 4.93
CA VAL A 78 2.44 3.83 3.74
C VAL A 78 3.59 3.74 2.75
N VAL A 79 3.99 2.53 2.38
CA VAL A 79 5.07 2.31 1.40
C VAL A 79 4.49 1.68 0.15
N HIS A 80 4.84 2.24 -1.01
CA HIS A 80 4.49 1.72 -2.32
C HIS A 80 5.73 1.11 -2.99
N GLY A 81 5.57 -0.08 -3.56
CA GLY A 81 6.63 -0.79 -4.29
C GLY A 81 7.56 -1.62 -3.38
N GLY A 82 7.02 -2.15 -2.28
CA GLY A 82 7.70 -3.04 -1.34
C GLY A 82 8.43 -2.29 -0.22
N GLY A 83 7.94 -2.46 1.03
CA GLY A 83 8.51 -1.90 2.25
C GLY A 83 9.14 -2.95 3.17
N ILE A 84 8.76 -3.00 4.44
CA ILE A 84 9.20 -4.01 5.42
C ILE A 84 8.81 -5.41 4.94
N PHE A 85 7.57 -5.60 4.51
CA PHE A 85 7.00 -6.87 4.07
C PHE A 85 7.13 -7.05 2.55
N ALA A 86 8.31 -6.77 2.00
CA ALA A 86 8.58 -6.85 0.56
C ALA A 86 9.12 -8.20 0.08
N SER A 87 9.45 -9.13 0.99
CA SER A 87 9.99 -10.44 0.64
C SER A 87 9.10 -11.59 1.12
N PRO A 88 9.01 -12.70 0.35
CA PRO A 88 8.33 -13.92 0.79
C PRO A 88 8.82 -14.39 2.16
N GLU A 89 10.12 -14.33 2.40
CA GLU A 89 10.77 -14.82 3.62
C GLU A 89 10.36 -13.99 4.84
N ARG A 90 10.11 -12.67 4.67
CA ARG A 90 9.64 -11.82 5.77
C ARG A 90 8.20 -12.14 6.18
N PHE A 91 7.34 -12.49 5.22
CA PHE A 91 5.99 -12.99 5.51
C PHE A 91 6.03 -14.37 6.18
N GLU A 92 6.85 -15.28 5.66
CA GLU A 92 7.02 -16.63 6.23
C GLU A 92 7.49 -16.56 7.69
N ARG A 93 8.45 -15.67 8.01
CA ARG A 93 8.86 -15.39 9.39
C ARG A 93 7.69 -14.98 10.28
N SER A 94 6.79 -14.12 9.81
CA SER A 94 5.59 -13.73 10.54
C SER A 94 4.55 -14.85 10.67
N PHE A 95 4.44 -15.76 9.71
CA PHE A 95 3.47 -16.86 9.76
C PHE A 95 3.94 -18.05 10.61
N TYR A 96 5.24 -18.32 10.63
CA TYR A 96 5.83 -19.46 11.33
C TYR A 96 6.43 -19.12 12.69
N ALA A 97 6.50 -17.84 13.04
CA ALA A 97 6.89 -17.41 14.37
C ALA A 97 5.96 -18.00 15.43
N ASP A 98 6.55 -18.43 16.54
CA ASP A 98 5.81 -18.89 17.71
C ASP A 98 4.90 -17.77 18.25
N LEU A 99 3.74 -18.16 18.79
CA LEU A 99 2.70 -17.24 19.27
C LEU A 99 3.03 -16.59 20.63
N ASP A 100 4.20 -16.85 21.20
CA ASP A 100 4.66 -16.14 22.39
C ASP A 100 4.64 -14.63 22.13
N ARG A 101 3.98 -13.91 23.05
CA ARG A 101 3.95 -12.45 23.07
C ARG A 101 5.36 -11.84 23.08
N SER A 102 6.34 -12.54 23.66
CA SER A 102 7.73 -12.09 23.75
C SER A 102 8.50 -12.21 22.44
N ASN A 103 7.99 -12.99 21.48
CA ASN A 103 8.59 -13.14 20.17
C ASN A 103 8.51 -11.79 19.42
N PRO A 104 9.63 -11.18 19.01
CA PRO A 104 9.61 -9.94 18.23
C PRO A 104 9.04 -10.15 16.81
N GLU A 105 8.95 -11.41 16.38
CA GLU A 105 8.33 -11.81 15.13
C GLU A 105 6.92 -12.38 15.37
N GLY A 106 6.19 -12.58 14.27
CA GLY A 106 4.85 -13.16 14.30
C GLY A 106 3.75 -12.15 14.06
N LEU A 107 2.59 -12.47 14.61
CA LEU A 107 1.39 -11.65 14.51
C LEU A 107 1.05 -11.05 15.88
N THR A 108 0.49 -9.85 15.88
CA THR A 108 -0.14 -9.24 17.05
C THR A 108 -1.44 -9.96 17.39
N GLY A 109 -2.04 -9.66 18.55
CA GLY A 109 -3.37 -10.19 18.92
C GLY A 109 -4.49 -9.77 17.94
N GLN A 110 -4.22 -8.78 17.09
CA GLN A 110 -5.10 -8.27 16.04
C GLN A 110 -4.77 -8.86 14.65
N TYR A 111 -3.90 -9.87 14.60
CA TYR A 111 -3.42 -10.52 13.37
C TYR A 111 -2.68 -9.58 12.39
N ALA A 112 -2.15 -8.45 12.87
CA ALA A 112 -1.19 -7.65 12.11
C ALA A 112 0.20 -8.27 12.26
N ALA A 113 1.03 -8.21 11.22
CA ALA A 113 2.41 -8.67 11.36
C ALA A 113 3.20 -7.73 12.27
N LYS A 114 3.93 -8.28 13.24
CA LYS A 114 4.77 -7.50 14.16
C LYS A 114 5.90 -6.83 13.38
N ILE A 115 6.20 -5.59 13.78
CA ILE A 115 7.29 -4.77 13.25
C ILE A 115 8.27 -4.56 14.41
N THR A 116 9.54 -4.85 14.18
CA THR A 116 10.59 -4.57 15.17
C THR A 116 10.85 -3.07 15.28
N GLU A 117 11.36 -2.61 16.43
CA GLU A 117 11.72 -1.19 16.57
C GLU A 117 12.73 -0.72 15.51
N GLN A 118 13.62 -1.62 15.08
CA GLN A 118 14.61 -1.29 14.06
C GLN A 118 13.93 -1.08 12.69
N GLU A 119 13.06 -2.01 12.27
CA GLU A 119 12.28 -1.88 11.03
C GLU A 119 11.43 -0.60 11.05
N ALA A 120 10.79 -0.29 12.19
CA ALA A 120 10.03 0.94 12.37
C ALA A 120 10.89 2.21 12.20
N ARG A 121 12.06 2.25 12.84
CA ARG A 121 12.99 3.39 12.72
C ARG A 121 13.58 3.54 11.32
N ASP A 122 13.77 2.45 10.61
CA ASP A 122 14.41 2.43 9.29
C ASP A 122 13.42 2.84 8.21
N VAL A 123 12.20 2.29 8.22
CA VAL A 123 11.18 2.63 7.22
C VAL A 123 10.75 4.11 7.32
N LEU A 124 10.73 4.69 8.54
CA LEU A 124 10.51 6.13 8.74
C LEU A 124 11.56 6.99 8.03
N ARG A 125 12.75 6.46 7.82
CA ARG A 125 13.88 7.10 7.13
C ARG A 125 14.03 6.64 5.69
N GLY A 126 13.07 5.86 5.18
CA GLY A 126 13.08 5.32 3.83
C GLY A 126 14.08 4.19 3.62
N LYS A 127 14.64 3.60 4.68
CA LYS A 127 15.59 2.49 4.60
C LYS A 127 14.83 1.18 4.63
N LEU A 128 15.07 0.33 3.63
CA LEU A 128 14.33 -0.93 3.45
C LEU A 128 15.20 -2.15 3.78
N PRO A 129 14.59 -3.30 4.11
CA PRO A 129 15.34 -4.51 4.49
C PRO A 129 16.26 -5.07 3.40
N ASP A 130 15.98 -4.76 2.13
CA ASP A 130 16.82 -5.13 0.98
C ASP A 130 18.08 -4.24 0.84
N GLY A 131 18.27 -3.28 1.76
CA GLY A 131 19.38 -2.32 1.75
C GLY A 131 19.15 -1.13 0.82
N THR A 132 18.03 -1.05 0.12
CA THR A 132 17.68 0.09 -0.72
C THR A 132 17.11 1.23 0.11
N GLU A 133 17.16 2.44 -0.46
CA GLU A 133 16.56 3.64 0.12
C GLU A 133 15.49 4.21 -0.82
N ILE A 134 14.39 4.66 -0.23
CA ILE A 134 13.26 5.29 -0.93
C ILE A 134 13.01 6.69 -0.36
N PRO A 135 12.50 7.65 -1.16
CA PRO A 135 12.06 8.90 -0.61
C PRO A 135 10.80 8.70 0.24
N VAL A 136 10.73 9.44 1.35
CA VAL A 136 9.59 9.43 2.27
C VAL A 136 9.08 10.86 2.40
N TYR A 137 7.81 11.06 2.11
CA TYR A 137 7.15 12.36 2.12
C TYR A 137 6.21 12.48 3.31
N SER A 138 6.07 13.68 3.87
CA SER A 138 4.95 13.96 4.76
C SER A 138 3.63 13.99 3.97
N PHE A 139 2.51 13.64 4.59
CA PHE A 139 1.21 13.71 3.92
C PHE A 139 0.89 15.10 3.36
N ASP A 140 1.23 16.17 4.08
CA ASP A 140 0.97 17.55 3.63
C ASP A 140 1.77 17.92 2.37
N GLU A 141 3.03 17.47 2.29
CA GLU A 141 3.85 17.64 1.10
C GLU A 141 3.29 16.82 -0.05
N PHE A 142 2.99 15.54 0.20
CA PHE A 142 2.44 14.61 -0.77
C PHE A 142 1.12 15.10 -1.35
N LYS A 143 0.22 15.62 -0.51
CA LYS A 143 -1.09 16.16 -0.89
C LYS A 143 -0.98 17.36 -1.83
N ARG A 144 0.09 18.15 -1.75
CA ARG A 144 0.36 19.28 -2.66
C ARG A 144 0.84 18.83 -4.05
N GLY A 145 1.21 17.56 -4.18
CA GLY A 145 1.75 16.97 -5.40
C GLY A 145 3.28 16.96 -5.40
N ILE A 146 3.84 15.80 -5.74
CA ILE A 146 5.28 15.60 -5.90
C ILE A 146 5.58 15.46 -7.39
N ALA A 147 6.41 16.35 -7.93
CA ALA A 147 6.86 16.24 -9.31
C ALA A 147 7.73 15.00 -9.49
N ASN A 148 7.48 14.22 -10.55
CA ASN A 148 8.24 13.01 -10.88
C ASN A 148 8.30 11.99 -9.72
N LEU A 149 7.16 11.77 -9.06
CA LEU A 149 7.03 10.77 -8.00
C LEU A 149 7.59 9.40 -8.48
N PRO A 150 8.60 8.83 -7.79
CA PRO A 150 9.20 7.58 -8.23
C PRO A 150 8.25 6.39 -8.03
N ARG A 151 8.58 5.24 -8.63
CA ARG A 151 7.78 4.01 -8.50
C ARG A 151 7.74 3.45 -7.08
N ARG A 152 8.83 3.65 -6.30
CA ARG A 152 8.94 3.25 -4.89
C ARG A 152 9.07 4.49 -4.03
N TYR A 153 8.20 4.63 -3.03
CA TYR A 153 8.20 5.78 -2.12
C TYR A 153 7.38 5.48 -0.86
N GLY A 154 7.61 6.24 0.19
CA GLY A 154 6.84 6.22 1.43
C GLY A 154 6.07 7.52 1.63
N VAL A 155 4.93 7.44 2.33
CA VAL A 155 4.19 8.61 2.83
C VAL A 155 3.91 8.42 4.32
N ILE A 156 4.26 9.42 5.12
CA ILE A 156 3.95 9.47 6.54
C ILE A 156 2.63 10.21 6.72
N LEU A 157 1.62 9.49 7.20
CA LEU A 157 0.30 9.99 7.53
C LEU A 157 0.12 9.98 9.05
N ASP A 158 -0.39 11.07 9.63
CA ASP A 158 -0.75 11.10 11.05
C ASP A 158 -1.79 10.02 11.37
N PHE A 159 -1.57 9.24 12.43
CA PHE A 159 -2.44 8.10 12.73
C PHE A 159 -3.86 8.53 13.12
N GLU A 160 -4.00 9.64 13.85
CA GLU A 160 -5.32 10.16 14.25
C GLU A 160 -6.09 10.72 13.05
N LEU A 161 -5.39 11.35 12.10
CA LEU A 161 -5.97 11.72 10.81
C LEU A 161 -6.43 10.49 10.01
N ALA A 162 -5.60 9.45 9.93
CA ALA A 162 -5.94 8.21 9.23
C ALA A 162 -7.14 7.48 9.87
N LYS A 163 -7.22 7.49 11.21
CA LYS A 163 -8.25 6.82 12.00
C LYS A 163 -9.61 7.51 11.96
N LYS A 164 -9.64 8.83 11.75
CA LYS A 164 -10.89 9.61 11.55
C LYS A 164 -11.62 9.24 10.26
N SER A 165 -10.92 8.64 9.30
CA SER A 165 -11.52 8.15 8.07
C SER A 165 -12.53 7.05 8.35
N LYS A 166 -13.62 7.04 7.57
CA LYS A 166 -14.68 6.06 7.74
C LYS A 166 -14.22 4.70 7.22
N ASN A 167 -14.28 3.70 8.10
CA ASN A 167 -14.12 2.30 7.73
C ASN A 167 -15.47 1.73 7.27
N GLY A 168 -15.68 1.64 5.96
CA GLY A 168 -16.91 1.13 5.35
C GLY A 168 -17.27 1.84 4.04
N TYR A 169 -18.55 1.87 3.70
CA TYR A 169 -19.02 2.55 2.49
C TYR A 169 -19.12 4.06 2.67
N GLU A 170 -18.56 4.82 1.72
CA GLU A 170 -18.60 6.28 1.69
C GLU A 170 -18.90 6.81 0.29
N THR A 171 -19.40 8.04 0.20
CA THR A 171 -19.67 8.71 -1.08
C THR A 171 -18.37 9.02 -1.82
N PHE A 172 -18.43 9.01 -3.16
CA PHE A 172 -17.27 9.36 -3.99
C PHE A 172 -16.72 10.76 -3.69
N ASP A 173 -17.58 11.73 -3.38
CA ASP A 173 -17.15 13.10 -3.08
C ASP A 173 -16.35 13.16 -1.78
N ALA A 174 -16.79 12.48 -0.72
CA ALA A 174 -16.05 12.41 0.53
C ALA A 174 -14.71 11.66 0.35
N LEU A 175 -14.68 10.65 -0.52
CA LEU A 175 -13.46 9.89 -0.79
C LEU A 175 -12.39 10.69 -1.53
N ARG A 176 -12.73 11.74 -2.29
CA ARG A 176 -11.75 12.59 -3.01
C ARG A 176 -10.79 13.32 -2.07
N ASP A 177 -11.26 13.65 -0.88
CA ASP A 177 -10.49 14.37 0.13
C ASP A 177 -9.99 13.45 1.26
N GLU A 178 -10.27 12.14 1.17
CA GLU A 178 -9.97 11.19 2.22
C GLU A 178 -8.46 10.85 2.24
N PRO A 179 -7.74 11.07 3.36
CA PRO A 179 -6.29 10.92 3.43
C PRO A 179 -5.76 9.56 2.98
N ASN A 180 -6.35 8.45 3.42
CA ASN A 180 -5.88 7.12 3.04
C ASN A 180 -6.08 6.86 1.55
N MET A 181 -7.22 7.26 0.98
CA MET A 181 -7.47 7.16 -0.45
C MET A 181 -6.48 7.99 -1.27
N ILE A 182 -6.14 9.21 -0.83
CA ILE A 182 -5.15 10.06 -1.50
C ILE A 182 -3.79 9.35 -1.53
N VAL A 183 -3.36 8.79 -0.39
CA VAL A 183 -2.09 8.07 -0.31
C VAL A 183 -2.12 6.81 -1.19
N ARG A 184 -3.14 5.96 -1.03
CA ARG A 184 -3.33 4.71 -1.79
C ARG A 184 -3.33 4.91 -3.30
N ALA A 185 -3.92 6.01 -3.78
CA ALA A 185 -4.02 6.33 -5.19
C ALA A 185 -2.77 6.96 -5.79
N GLY A 186 -1.82 7.42 -4.97
CA GLY A 186 -0.66 8.14 -5.48
C GLY A 186 -0.87 9.64 -5.65
N GLY A 187 -1.86 10.23 -4.98
CA GLY A 187 -2.15 11.67 -5.00
C GLY A 187 -3.61 12.01 -5.33
N ILE A 188 -3.94 13.31 -5.28
CA ILE A 188 -5.31 13.80 -5.50
C ILE A 188 -5.78 13.56 -6.94
N GLU A 189 -4.96 13.91 -7.94
CA GLU A 189 -5.36 13.78 -9.34
C GLU A 189 -5.55 12.32 -9.78
N PRO A 190 -4.62 11.37 -9.46
CA PRO A 190 -4.85 9.95 -9.72
C PRO A 190 -6.08 9.40 -9.00
N LEU A 191 -6.33 9.84 -7.76
CA LEU A 191 -7.52 9.44 -7.01
C LEU A 191 -8.80 9.89 -7.69
N ALA A 192 -8.87 11.16 -8.11
CA ALA A 192 -10.04 11.70 -8.78
C ALA A 192 -10.36 10.90 -10.05
N ALA A 193 -9.36 10.64 -10.89
CA ALA A 193 -9.52 9.84 -12.10
C ALA A 193 -10.03 8.42 -11.81
N TYR A 194 -9.50 7.77 -10.77
CA TYR A 194 -9.96 6.45 -10.35
C TYR A 194 -11.41 6.47 -9.86
N LEU A 195 -11.76 7.41 -8.98
CA LEU A 195 -13.10 7.53 -8.41
C LEU A 195 -14.16 7.80 -9.47
N ASP A 196 -13.88 8.69 -10.44
CA ASP A 196 -14.77 8.94 -11.56
C ASP A 196 -15.02 7.66 -12.36
N LYS A 197 -13.95 6.95 -12.72
CA LYS A 197 -14.08 5.73 -13.52
C LYS A 197 -14.74 4.58 -12.77
N ALA A 198 -14.48 4.44 -11.47
CA ALA A 198 -15.09 3.43 -10.61
C ALA A 198 -16.58 3.67 -10.39
N ARG A 199 -16.99 4.94 -10.21
CA ARG A 199 -18.41 5.33 -10.13
C ARG A 199 -19.16 4.91 -11.39
N ASP A 200 -18.59 5.22 -12.55
CA ASP A 200 -19.19 4.91 -13.86
C ASP A 200 -19.28 3.39 -14.10
N ARG A 201 -18.25 2.62 -13.71
CA ARG A 201 -18.23 1.15 -13.85
C ARG A 201 -19.34 0.46 -13.06
N HIS A 202 -19.56 0.92 -11.84
CA HIS A 202 -20.41 0.22 -10.87
C HIS A 202 -21.82 0.82 -10.75
N ASN A 203 -22.08 1.97 -11.38
CA ASN A 203 -23.35 2.70 -11.32
C ASN A 203 -23.87 2.83 -9.86
N THR A 204 -22.96 3.23 -8.96
CA THR A 204 -23.21 3.32 -7.52
C THR A 204 -22.91 4.73 -7.01
N LYS A 205 -23.48 5.09 -5.86
CA LYS A 205 -23.25 6.36 -5.18
C LYS A 205 -22.15 6.29 -4.11
N VAL A 206 -21.76 5.07 -3.74
CA VAL A 206 -20.81 4.82 -2.65
C VAL A 206 -19.77 3.77 -3.05
N MET A 207 -18.57 3.87 -2.47
CA MET A 207 -17.50 2.89 -2.59
C MET A 207 -17.02 2.48 -1.20
N GLY A 208 -16.61 1.22 -1.04
CA GLY A 208 -16.01 0.74 0.20
C GLY A 208 -14.59 1.27 0.38
N ASN A 209 -14.29 1.78 1.57
CA ASN A 209 -12.95 2.12 2.03
C ASN A 209 -12.72 1.40 3.37
N TRP A 210 -11.94 0.33 3.35
CA TRP A 210 -11.73 -0.50 4.53
C TRP A 210 -10.33 -0.28 5.10
N HIS A 211 -10.23 -0.23 6.43
CA HIS A 211 -8.96 -0.16 7.17
C HIS A 211 -9.14 -0.67 8.61
N PRO A 212 -8.07 -1.15 9.27
CA PRO A 212 -8.18 -1.74 10.60
C PRO A 212 -7.91 -0.75 11.75
N TYR A 213 -7.60 0.52 11.48
CA TYR A 213 -7.05 1.46 12.47
C TYR A 213 -7.81 1.57 13.81
N ASN A 214 -9.13 1.40 13.82
CA ASN A 214 -9.93 1.41 15.06
C ASN A 214 -9.74 0.17 15.95
N ARG A 215 -9.05 -0.85 15.45
CA ARG A 215 -8.77 -2.11 16.15
C ARG A 215 -7.28 -2.28 16.42
N ILE A 216 -6.41 -1.49 15.79
CA ILE A 216 -4.96 -1.57 15.96
C ILE A 216 -4.58 -0.84 17.25
N ASP A 217 -3.81 -1.53 18.09
CA ASP A 217 -3.07 -0.91 19.17
C ASP A 217 -1.75 -0.36 18.58
N PRO A 218 -1.50 0.96 18.65
CA PRO A 218 -0.27 1.53 18.11
C PRO A 218 0.95 1.34 19.02
N ASP A 219 0.76 0.82 20.25
CA ASP A 219 1.81 0.53 21.24
C ASP A 219 2.20 -0.97 21.33
#